data_AF-A0A3D5W8Q2-F1
#
_entry.id   AF-A0A3D5W8Q2-F1
#
_cell.length_a   1.000
_cell.length_b   1.000
_cell.length_c   1.000
_cell.angle_alpha   90.00
_cell.angle_beta   90.00
_cell.angle_gamma   90.00
#
_symmetry.space_group_name_H-M   'P 1'
#
loop_
_entity.id
_entity.type
_entity.pdbx_description
1 polymer ?
#
loop_
_entity_poly.entity_id
_entity_poly.type
_entity_poly.pdbx_seq_one_letter_code
_entity_poly.pdbx_strand_id
1 'polypeptide(L)' 'WTLPELRELLTEAGFARVLVHWEGTDKKSGEGNGVFTSTEKGDADAAFICYVSAEK' A
#
# COMPACT_ATOMS: atom_id res chain seq x y z
N TRP A 1 6.40 -12.19 -3.58
CA TRP A 1 5.63 -11.09 -4.14
C TRP A 1 5.62 -9.95 -3.15
N THR A 2 6.32 -8.89 -3.51
CA THR A 2 6.44 -7.62 -2.82
C THR A 2 5.37 -6.66 -3.33
N LEU A 3 5.14 -5.54 -2.62
CA LEU A 3 4.22 -4.51 -3.10
C LEU A 3 4.61 -3.93 -4.47
N PRO A 4 5.90 -3.67 -4.77
CA PRO A 4 6.32 -3.32 -6.12
C PRO A 4 5.91 -4.35 -7.18
N GLU A 5 6.17 -5.64 -6.95
CA GLU A 5 5.81 -6.70 -7.90
C GLU A 5 4.29 -6.78 -8.15
N LEU A 6 3.47 -6.56 -7.11
CA LEU A 6 2.01 -6.50 -7.27
C LEU A 6 1.55 -5.30 -8.10
N ARG A 7 2.18 -4.14 -7.92
CA ARG A 7 1.87 -2.93 -8.71
C ARG A 7 2.27 -3.10 -10.17
N GLU A 8 3.43 -3.70 -10.42
CA GLU A 8 3.90 -4.04 -11.77
C GLU A 8 2.91 -4.99 -12.46
N LEU A 9 2.53 -6.08 -11.79
CA LEU A 9 1.55 -7.05 -12.33
C LEU A 9 0.21 -6.41 -12.70
N LEU A 10 -0.33 -5.53 -11.85
CA LEU A 10 -1.59 -4.84 -12.13
C LEU A 10 -1.43 -3.85 -13.29
N THR A 11 -0.28 -3.18 -13.39
CA THR A 11 0.00 -2.29 -14.52
C THR A 11 0.08 -3.08 -15.83
N GLU A 12 0.78 -4.22 -15.83
CA GLU A 12 0.87 -5.13 -16.99
C GLU A 12 -0.48 -5.74 -17.38
N ALA A 13 -1.37 -5.97 -16.39
CA ALA A 13 -2.74 -6.41 -16.62
C ALA A 13 -3.64 -5.33 -17.27
N GLY A 14 -3.14 -4.10 -17.45
CA GLY A 14 -3.82 -3.02 -18.15
C GLY A 14 -4.68 -2.11 -17.27
N PHE A 15 -4.42 -2.04 -15.96
CA PHE A 15 -5.02 -1.02 -15.10
C PHE A 15 -4.27 0.31 -15.29
N ALA A 16 -5.00 1.38 -15.59
CA ALA A 16 -4.44 2.70 -15.88
C ALA A 16 -3.82 3.36 -14.65
N ARG A 17 -4.33 3.07 -13.45
CA ARG A 17 -3.80 3.62 -12.21
C ARG A 17 -3.89 2.62 -11.06
N VAL A 18 -2.77 2.40 -10.40
CA VAL A 18 -2.61 1.50 -9.26
C VAL A 18 -2.12 2.30 -8.06
N LEU A 19 -2.90 2.28 -6.98
CA LEU A 19 -2.56 2.95 -5.72
C LEU A 19 -2.40 1.94 -4.59
N VAL A 20 -1.46 2.24 -3.70
CA VAL A 20 -1.32 1.60 -2.41
C VAL A 20 -1.78 2.59 -1.35
N HIS A 21 -2.69 2.16 -0.48
CA HIS A 21 -3.14 2.91 0.69
C HIS A 21 -2.56 2.26 1.93
N TRP A 22 -1.65 2.95 2.60
CA TRP A 22 -0.89 2.41 3.73
C TRP A 22 -1.50 2.84 5.06
N GLU A 23 -1.54 1.94 6.04
CA GLU A 23 -2.03 2.26 7.39
C GLU A 23 -1.03 3.14 8.14
N GLY A 24 -1.50 4.28 8.66
CA GLY A 24 -0.69 5.11 9.55
C GLY A 24 -0.47 4.46 10.91
N THR A 25 0.58 4.90 11.61
CA THR A 25 0.88 4.45 12.98
C THR A 25 0.47 5.52 13.99
N ASP A 26 -0.18 5.11 15.08
CA ASP A 26 -0.38 5.96 16.25
C ASP A 26 0.95 6.18 16.97
N LYS A 27 1.33 7.44 17.18
CA LYS A 27 2.66 7.78 17.75
C LYS A 27 2.80 7.43 19.22
N LYS A 28 1.71 7.19 19.95
CA LYS A 28 1.75 6.88 21.39
C LYS A 28 1.82 5.38 21.63
N SER A 29 1.01 4.60 20.92
CA SER A 29 1.01 3.14 21.06
C SER A 29 2.03 2.44 20.16
N GLY A 30 2.39 3.06 19.03
CA GLY A 30 3.19 2.40 17.98
C GLY A 30 2.38 1.39 17.15
N GLU A 31 1.07 1.33 17.33
CA GLU A 31 0.17 0.42 16.61
C GLU A 31 -0.47 1.10 15.39
N GLY A 32 -1.09 0.31 14.52
CA GLY A 32 -1.90 0.82 13.41
C GLY A 32 -3.06 1.69 13.90
N ASN A 33 -3.29 2.82 13.23
CA ASN A 33 -4.33 3.78 13.61
C ASN A 33 -5.64 3.61 12.83
N GLY A 34 -5.74 2.61 11.94
CA GLY A 34 -6.89 2.36 11.08
C GLY A 34 -7.12 3.37 9.96
N VAL A 35 -6.22 4.35 9.78
CA VAL A 35 -6.31 5.39 8.75
C VAL A 35 -5.40 5.01 7.59
N PHE A 36 -6.00 4.80 6.42
CA PHE A 36 -5.30 4.42 5.20
C PHE A 36 -5.20 5.60 4.25
N THR A 37 -3.98 5.97 3.85
CA THR A 37 -3.73 7.06 2.90
C THR A 37 -2.91 6.60 1.71
N SER A 38 -3.13 7.20 0.55
CA SER A 38 -2.33 6.89 -0.64
C SER A 38 -0.86 7.21 -0.40
N THR A 39 -0.01 6.20 -0.53
CA THR A 39 1.39 6.26 -0.12
C THR A 39 2.29 5.62 -1.18
N GLU A 40 3.29 6.36 -1.64
CA GLU A 40 4.28 5.87 -2.60
C GLU A 40 5.49 5.22 -1.94
N LYS A 41 5.79 5.62 -0.69
CA LYS A 41 6.93 5.14 0.10
C LYS A 41 6.41 4.64 1.44
N GLY A 42 6.47 3.33 1.64
CA GLY A 42 6.19 2.69 2.92
C GLY A 42 7.47 2.36 3.67
N ASP A 43 7.32 2.04 4.95
CA ASP A 43 8.42 1.55 5.77
C ASP A 43 8.76 0.10 5.44
N ALA A 44 10.03 -0.26 5.64
CA ALA A 44 10.53 -1.60 5.38
C ALA A 44 10.22 -2.53 6.56
N ASP A 45 8.96 -2.92 6.68
CA ASP A 45 8.47 -3.82 7.72
C ASP A 45 8.33 -5.27 7.25
N ALA A 46 8.24 -6.20 8.22
CA ALA A 46 8.07 -7.63 7.96
C ALA A 46 6.72 -7.96 7.27
N ALA A 47 5.73 -7.08 7.38
CA ALA A 47 4.44 -7.21 6.76
C ALA A 47 3.93 -5.83 6.31
N PHE A 48 3.05 -5.83 5.30
CA PHE A 48 2.40 -4.63 4.79
C PHE A 48 0.95 -4.61 5.26
N ILE A 49 0.57 -3.60 6.06
CA ILE A 49 -0.84 -3.33 6.37
C ILE A 49 -1.33 -2.23 5.44
N CYS A 50 -1.90 -2.65 4.31
CA CYS A 50 -2.30 -1.74 3.26
C CYS A 50 -3.43 -2.31 2.39
N TYR A 51 -4.12 -1.42 1.70
CA TYR A 51 -5.01 -1.75 0.59
C TYR A 51 -4.35 -1.43 -0.74
N VAL A 52 -4.63 -2.25 -1.76
CA VAL A 52 -4.26 -1.97 -3.15
C VAL A 52 -5.54 -1.74 -3.94
N SER A 53 -5.64 -0.59 -4.62
CA SER A 53 -6.75 -0.28 -5.51
C SER A 53 -6.24 -0.06 -6.92
N ALA A 54 -6.92 -0.62 -7.92
CA ALA A 54 -6.58 -0.47 -9.32
C ALA A 54 -7.82 -0.06 -10.13
N GLU A 55 -7.67 0.97 -10.96
CA GLU A 55 -8.72 1.52 -11.83
C GLU A 55 -8.29 1.42 -13.30
N LYS A 56 -9.27 1.18 -14.18
CA LYS A 56 -9.08 1.05 -15.64
C LYS A 56 -9.32 2.38 -16.34
#